data_AF-A0A535KYU0-F1
#
_entry.id   AF-A0A535KYU0-F1
#
_cell.length_a   1.000
_cell.length_b   1.000
_cell.length_c   1.000
_cell.angle_alpha   90.00
_cell.angle_beta   90.00
_cell.angle_gamma   90.00
#
_symmetry.space_group_name_H-M   'P 1'
#
loop_
_entity.id
_entity.type
_entity.pdbx_description
1 polymer ?
#
loop_
_entity_poly.entity_id
_entity_poly.type
_entity_poly.pdbx_seq_one_letter_code
_entity_poly.pdbx_strand_id
1 'polypeptide(L)' 'MKVLAEGDLVLLIDKVGRRYRVQLKAGERHSLHSGAVSHDDLIGRP' A
#
# COMPACT_ATOMS: atom_id res chain seq x y z
N MET A 1 16.82 -1.79 -5.68
CA MET A 1 15.42 -1.78 -5.18
C MET A 1 14.81 -0.44 -5.58
N LYS A 2 13.56 -0.42 -6.05
CA LYS A 2 12.92 0.82 -6.53
C LYS A 2 12.20 1.44 -5.34
N VAL A 3 12.56 2.67 -4.98
CA VAL A 3 11.82 3.45 -3.98
C VAL A 3 10.39 3.67 -4.47
N LEU A 4 9.42 3.31 -3.64
CA LEU A 4 8.00 3.49 -3.89
C LEU A 4 7.64 4.96 -3.92
N ALA A 5 6.86 5.36 -4.92
CA ALA A 5 6.39 6.73 -5.08
C ALA A 5 4.86 6.80 -5.23
N GLU A 6 4.31 7.99 -5.09
CA GLU A 6 2.92 8.25 -5.48
C GLU A 6 2.69 7.87 -6.95
N GLY A 7 1.55 7.25 -7.21
CA GLY A 7 1.18 6.71 -8.52
C GLY A 7 1.66 5.28 -8.79
N ASP A 8 2.58 4.74 -7.99
CA ASP A 8 3.02 3.36 -8.14
C ASP A 8 1.90 2.37 -7.79
N LEU A 9 1.81 1.29 -8.58
CA LEU A 9 0.91 0.17 -8.31
C LEU A 9 1.64 -0.87 -7.45
N VAL A 10 1.13 -1.10 -6.24
CA VAL A 10 1.68 -2.09 -5.30
C VAL A 10 0.71 -3.23 -5.05
N LEU A 11 1.23 -4.35 -4.52
CA LEU A 11 0.44 -5.49 -4.09
C LEU A 11 0.50 -5.60 -2.57
N LEU A 12 -0.61 -5.36 -1.89
CA LEU A 12 -0.75 -5.64 -0.47
C LEU A 12 -1.23 -7.08 -0.29
N ILE A 13 -0.64 -7.78 0.68
CA ILE A 13 -1.02 -9.14 1.06
C ILE A 13 -1.40 -9.13 2.53
N ASP A 14 -2.62 -9.55 2.85
CA ASP A 14 -3.06 -9.65 4.24
C ASP A 14 -2.58 -10.94 4.92
N LYS A 15 -2.87 -11.08 6.22
CA LYS A 15 -2.44 -12.23 7.03
C LYS A 15 -3.02 -13.57 6.57
N VAL A 16 -4.08 -13.58 5.77
CA VAL A 16 -4.72 -14.80 5.24
C VAL A 16 -4.44 -14.99 3.74
N GLY A 17 -3.54 -14.18 3.16
CA GLY A 17 -3.07 -14.30 1.79
C GLY A 17 -3.93 -13.60 0.74
N ARG A 18 -4.93 -12.80 1.12
CA ARG A 18 -5.70 -11.99 0.16
C ARG A 18 -4.82 -10.91 -0.42
N ARG A 19 -4.98 -10.66 -1.72
CA ARG A 19 -4.12 -9.76 -2.50
C ARG A 19 -4.93 -8.57 -2.99
N TYR A 20 -4.39 -7.38 -2.76
CA TYR A 20 -5.02 -6.11 -3.13
C TYR A 20 -4.05 -5.32 -4.01
N ARG A 21 -4.49 -4.96 -5.23
CA ARG A 21 -3.76 -4.02 -6.07
C ARG A 21 -4.17 -2.62 -5.69
N VAL A 22 -3.21 -1.81 -5.28
CA VAL A 22 -3.44 -0.47 -4.76
C VAL A 22 -2.52 0.49 -5.47
N GLN A 23 -3.08 1.58 -5.99
CA GLN A 23 -2.29 2.70 -6.47
C GLN A 23 -1.97 3.60 -5.27
N LEU A 24 -0.68 3.88 -5.06
CA LEU A 24 -0.26 4.77 -3.98
C LEU A 24 -0.68 6.20 -4.28
N LYS A 25 -1.19 6.87 -3.26
CA LYS A 25 -1.63 8.27 -3.30
C LYS A 25 -1.37 8.91 -1.94
N ALA A 26 -0.69 10.04 -1.92
CA ALA A 26 -0.32 10.70 -0.67
C ALA A 26 -1.56 11.11 0.13
N GLY A 27 -1.52 10.94 1.45
CA GLY A 27 -2.62 11.23 2.37
C GLY A 27 -3.81 10.26 2.29
N GLU A 28 -3.78 9.25 1.42
CA GLU A 28 -4.83 8.23 1.33
C GLU A 28 -4.52 6.99 2.20
N ARG A 29 -5.56 6.25 2.53
CA ARG A 29 -5.49 5.03 3.34
C ARG A 29 -6.28 3.91 2.68
N HIS A 30 -5.70 2.72 2.66
CA HIS A 30 -6.37 1.51 2.20
C HIS A 30 -6.96 0.73 3.38
N SER A 31 -8.29 0.59 3.39
CA SER A 31 -9.01 -0.18 4.40
C SER A 31 -9.00 -1.68 4.08
N LEU A 32 -8.60 -2.48 5.05
CA LEU A 32 -8.58 -3.94 5.01
C LEU A 32 -9.51 -4.45 6.11
N HIS A 33 -9.96 -5.70 6.00
CA HIS A 33 -10.71 -6.30 7.11
C HIS A 33 -9.87 -6.40 8.40
N SER A 34 -8.54 -6.50 8.26
CA SER A 34 -7.57 -6.63 9.35
C SER A 34 -7.06 -5.29 9.91
N GLY A 35 -7.55 -4.15 9.42
CA GLY A 35 -7.08 -2.82 9.80
C GLY A 35 -6.98 -1.88 8.61
N ALA A 36 -6.03 -0.95 8.63
CA ALA A 36 -5.83 -0.07 7.50
C ALA A 36 -4.35 0.26 7.31
N VAL A 37 -3.95 0.53 6.08
CA VAL A 37 -2.58 0.88 5.70
C VAL A 37 -2.56 2.31 5.18
N SER A 38 -1.78 3.18 5.80
CA SER A 38 -1.52 4.52 5.28
C SER A 38 -0.63 4.42 4.04
N HIS A 39 -0.97 5.11 2.95
CA HIS A 39 -0.09 5.16 1.79
C HIS A 39 1.21 5.90 2.12
N ASP A 40 1.15 6.89 3.01
CA ASP A 40 2.31 7.65 3.46
C ASP A 40 3.33 6.78 4.21
N ASP A 41 2.89 5.67 4.81
CA ASP A 41 3.81 4.72 5.44
C ASP A 41 4.60 3.91 4.40
N LEU A 42 4.11 3.82 3.16
CA LEU A 42 4.70 3.02 2.08
C LEU A 42 5.56 3.87 1.14
N ILE A 43 5.10 5.07 0.80
CA ILE A 43 5.83 5.98 -0.08
C ILE A 43 7.21 6.31 0.53
N GLY A 44 8.25 6.29 -0.28
CA GLY A 44 9.63 6.49 0.15
C GLY A 44 10.32 5.24 0.68
N ARG A 45 9.62 4.11 0.83
CA ARG A 45 10.26 2.82 1.16
C ARG A 45 10.85 2.16 -0.09
N PRO A 46 11.99 1.45 0.05
CA PRO A 46 12.65 0.76 -1.07
C PRO A 46 11.91 -0.49 -1.57
#